data_AF-A0A818VH19-F1
#
_entry.id   AF-A0A818VH19-F1
#
_cell.length_a   1.000
_cell.length_b   1.000
_cell.length_c   1.000
_cell.angle_alpha   90.00
_cell.angle_beta   90.00
_cell.angle_gamma   90.00
#
_symmetry.space_group_name_H-M   'P 1'
#
loop_
_entity.id
_entity.type
_entity.pdbx_description
1 polymer ?
#
loop_
_entity_poly.entity_id
_entity_poly.type
_entity_poly.pdbx_seq_one_letter_code
_entity_poly.pdbx_strand_id
1 'polypeptide(L)' 'VKGANLQYGTAIATFPNGKYFGHAAIYTGQNVQGIQVWDQWKGQPVHQRTIRWNGQGTSDNGNSFYVIE' A
#
# COMPACT_ATOMS: atom_id res chain seq x y z
N VAL A 1 4.92 -0.99 -3.27
CA VAL A 1 6.21 -1.70 -3.33
C VAL A 1 5.98 -2.88 -4.23
N LYS A 2 6.69 -3.01 -5.34
CA LYS A 2 6.46 -4.11 -6.29
C LYS A 2 7.76 -4.89 -6.46
N GLY A 3 7.71 -6.19 -6.18
CA GLY A 3 8.85 -7.08 -6.38
C GLY A 3 9.96 -6.98 -5.32
N ALA A 4 9.81 -6.17 -4.28
CA ALA A 4 10.73 -6.19 -3.14
C ALA A 4 10.39 -7.33 -2.18
N ASN A 5 11.41 -7.89 -1.54
CA ASN A 5 11.25 -8.85 -0.46
C ASN A 5 11.06 -8.09 0.87
N LEU A 6 9.80 -7.89 1.27
CA LEU A 6 9.44 -7.17 2.50
C LEU A 6 8.95 -8.12 3.58
N GLN A 7 9.21 -7.75 4.83
CA GLN A 7 8.70 -8.46 6.00
C GLN A 7 7.22 -8.11 6.24
N TYR A 8 6.47 -9.05 6.81
CA TYR A 8 5.15 -8.75 7.34
C TYR A 8 5.26 -7.64 8.39
N GLY A 9 4.36 -6.65 8.33
CA GLY A 9 4.34 -5.52 9.26
C GLY A 9 5.10 -4.29 8.78
N THR A 10 5.80 -4.36 7.63
CA THR A 10 6.51 -3.18 7.09
C THR A 10 5.53 -2.03 6.82
N ALA A 11 5.84 -0.85 7.36
CA ALA A 11 5.10 0.37 7.09
C ALA A 11 5.36 0.85 5.65
N ILE A 12 4.29 1.11 4.92
CA ILE A 12 4.35 1.60 3.54
C ILE A 12 3.41 2.80 3.37
N ALA A 13 3.74 3.69 2.44
CA ALA A 13 2.92 4.84 2.11
C ALA A 13 3.03 5.19 0.63
N THR A 14 2.12 6.04 0.15
CA THR A 14 2.16 6.56 -1.21
C THR A 14 3.08 7.77 -1.33
N PHE A 15 4.01 7.72 -2.28
CA PHE A 15 5.01 8.77 -2.51
C PHE A 15 5.04 9.27 -3.97
N PRO A 16 3.98 9.89 -4.49
CA PRO A 16 4.05 10.54 -5.80
C PRO A 16 5.16 11.60 -5.79
N ASN A 17 6.06 11.54 -6.76
CA ASN A 17 7.20 12.44 -6.89
C ASN A 17 8.11 12.46 -5.63
N GLY A 18 8.21 11.34 -4.90
CA GLY A 18 9.11 11.19 -3.76
C GLY A 18 8.64 11.87 -2.46
N LYS A 19 7.39 12.34 -2.39
CA LYS A 19 6.82 12.94 -1.17
C LYS A 19 5.57 12.20 -0.73
N TYR A 20 5.40 12.03 0.57
CA TYR A 20 4.19 11.42 1.14
C TYR A 20 2.93 12.12 0.62
N PHE A 21 1.94 11.33 0.22
CA PHE A 21 0.65 11.85 -0.20
C PHE A 21 -0.46 10.84 0.05
N GLY A 22 -1.44 11.18 0.91
CA GLY A 22 -2.74 10.53 0.91
C GLY A 22 -2.87 9.28 1.78
N HIS A 23 -2.09 8.22 1.53
CA HIS A 23 -2.33 6.91 2.15
C HIS A 23 -1.08 6.27 2.77
N ALA A 24 -1.29 5.62 3.91
CA ALA A 24 -0.32 4.78 4.59
C ALA A 24 -1.00 3.47 5.01
N ALA A 25 -0.24 2.38 5.04
CA ALA A 25 -0.76 1.05 5.30
C ALA A 25 0.33 0.14 5.91
N ILE A 26 -0.10 -0.97 6.50
CA ILE A 26 0.80 -2.01 7.00
C ILE A 26 0.85 -3.14 5.98
N TYR A 27 2.03 -3.41 5.43
CA TYR A 27 2.23 -4.49 4.47
C TYR A 27 2.06 -5.86 5.13
N THR A 28 1.28 -6.74 4.50
CA THR A 28 1.12 -8.14 4.95
C THR A 28 1.59 -9.17 3.92
N GLY A 29 1.81 -8.75 2.67
CA GLY A 29 2.19 -9.64 1.57
C GLY A 29 1.96 -8.98 0.21
N GLN A 30 2.37 -9.66 -0.86
CA GLN A 30 2.02 -9.27 -2.23
C GLN A 30 1.97 -10.51 -3.13
N ASN A 31 1.19 -10.41 -4.20
CA ASN A 31 1.09 -11.44 -5.22
C ASN A 31 0.86 -10.82 -6.60
N VAL A 32 0.52 -11.64 -7.60
CA VAL A 32 0.27 -11.17 -8.97
C VAL A 32 -0.88 -10.16 -9.10
N GLN A 33 -1.77 -10.06 -8.11
CA GLN A 33 -2.92 -9.15 -8.13
C GLN A 33 -2.61 -7.79 -7.51
N GLY A 34 -1.75 -7.73 -6.49
CA GLY A 34 -1.47 -6.51 -5.76
C GLY A 34 -0.67 -6.72 -4.47
N ILE A 35 -0.61 -5.66 -3.66
CA ILE A 35 -0.14 -5.72 -2.28
C ILE A 35 -1.33 -6.00 -1.34
N GLN A 36 -1.16 -6.92 -0.40
CA GLN A 36 -2.08 -7.13 0.71
C GLN A 36 -1.65 -6.26 1.88
N VAL A 37 -2.61 -5.55 2.47
CA VAL A 37 -2.36 -4.61 3.55
C VAL A 37 -3.44 -4.68 4.62
N TRP A 38 -3.08 -4.26 5.82
CA TRP A 38 -4.02 -3.69 6.78
C TRP A 38 -4.03 -2.17 6.64
N ASP A 39 -5.20 -1.59 6.45
CA ASP A 39 -5.39 -0.14 6.44
C ASP A 39 -6.79 0.29 6.91
N GLN A 40 -6.95 1.61 7.07
CA GLN A 40 -8.21 2.26 7.42
C GLN A 40 -8.29 3.64 6.78
N TRP A 41 -9.48 4.23 6.75
CA TRP A 41 -9.69 5.64 6.43
C TRP A 41 -10.98 6.15 7.08
N LYS A 42 -11.29 7.44 6.90
CA LYS A 42 -12.52 8.02 7.44
C LYS A 42 -13.75 7.28 6.88
N GLY A 43 -14.49 6.61 7.76
CA GLY A 43 -15.68 5.84 7.40
C GLY A 43 -15.42 4.36 7.09
N GLN A 44 -14.17 3.90 7.13
CA GLN A 44 -13.81 2.50 6.98
C GLN A 44 -12.90 2.05 8.13
N PRO A 45 -13.37 1.15 9.01
CA PRO A 45 -12.55 0.54 10.05
C PRO A 45 -11.36 -0.23 9.48
N VAL A 46 -10.42 -0.58 10.36
CA VAL A 46 -9.28 -1.43 10.01
C VAL A 46 -9.78 -2.74 9.39
N HIS A 47 -9.31 -3.03 8.19
CA HIS A 47 -9.61 -4.27 7.49
C HIS A 47 -8.43 -4.65 6.59
N GLN A 48 -8.40 -5.91 6.18
CA GLN A 48 -7.44 -6.38 5.21
C GLN A 48 -8.01 -6.18 3.81
N ARG A 49 -7.21 -5.64 2.89
CA ARG A 49 -7.56 -5.56 1.48
C ARG A 49 -6.36 -5.76 0.57
N THR A 50 -6.66 -6.09 -0.69
CA THR A 50 -5.67 -6.08 -1.76
C THR A 50 -5.75 -4.75 -2.51
N ILE A 51 -4.67 -3.98 -2.47
CA ILE A 51 -4.50 -2.81 -3.33
C ILE A 51 -3.94 -3.32 -4.65
N ARG A 52 -4.76 -3.26 -5.71
CA ARG A 52 -4.42 -3.85 -7.01
C ARG A 52 -3.23 -3.13 -7.66
N TRP A 53 -2.41 -3.89 -8.38
CA TRP A 53 -1.48 -3.29 -9.33
C TRP A 53 -2.28 -2.51 -10.39
N ASN A 54 -1.82 -1.31 -10.74
CA ASN A 54 -2.50 -0.44 -11.70
C ASN A 54 -3.96 -0.09 -11.30
N GLY A 55 -4.28 -0.09 -10.01
CA GLY A 55 -5.57 0.41 -9.53
C GLY A 55 -5.76 1.90 -9.84
N GLN A 56 -7.01 2.34 -9.78
CA GLN A 56 -7.38 3.71 -10.13
C GLN A 56 -7.17 4.65 -8.93
N GLY A 57 -6.35 5.68 -9.11
CA GLY A 57 -6.02 6.65 -8.06
C GLY A 57 -4.80 6.24 -7.23
N THR A 58 -4.15 7.23 -6.61
CA THR A 58 -2.87 7.03 -5.91
C THR A 58 -2.99 6.06 -4.74
N SER A 59 -4.03 6.17 -3.92
CA SER A 59 -4.24 5.34 -2.72
C SER A 59 -4.66 3.89 -3.03
N ASP A 60 -5.15 3.64 -4.25
CA ASP A 60 -5.67 2.34 -4.67
C ASP A 60 -4.78 1.66 -5.73
N ASN A 61 -3.63 2.25 -6.03
CA ASN A 61 -2.63 1.69 -6.95
C ASN A 61 -1.42 1.15 -6.18
N GLY A 62 -1.23 -0.16 -6.17
CA GLY A 62 -0.12 -0.81 -5.47
C GLY A 62 1.26 -0.35 -5.93
N ASN A 63 1.37 0.16 -7.16
CA ASN A 63 2.62 0.71 -7.71
C ASN A 63 3.01 2.05 -7.07
N SER A 64 2.07 2.75 -6.44
CA SER A 64 2.32 4.06 -5.84
C SER A 64 2.88 3.96 -4.41
N PHE A 65 2.94 2.76 -3.84
CA PHE A 65 3.42 2.54 -2.47
C PHE A 65 4.93 2.32 -2.40
N TYR A 66 5.57 2.84 -1.37
CA TYR A 66 6.98 2.66 -1.05
C TYR A 66 7.13 2.37 0.45
N VAL A 67 8.24 1.78 0.86
CA VAL A 67 8.61 1.64 2.28
C VAL A 67 8.84 3.03 2.86
N ILE A 68 8.40 3.24 4.10
CA ILE A 68 8.73 4.44 4.86
C ILE A 68 10.12 4.25 5.48
N GLU A 69 11.04 5.20 5.25
CA GLU A 69 12.40 5.25 5.81
C GLU A 69 12.59 6.47 6.70
#